data_AF-A0A3Q9VY10-F1
#
_entry.id   AF-A0A3Q9VY10-F1
#
_cell.length_a   1.000
_cell.length_b   1.000
_cell.length_c   1.000
_cell.angle_alpha   90.00
_cell.angle_beta   90.00
_cell.angle_gamma   90.00
#
_symmetry.space_group_name_H-M   'P 1'
#
loop_
_entity.id
_entity.type
_entity.pdbx_description
1 polymer ?
#
loop_
_entity_poly.entity_id
_entity_poly.type
_entity_poly.pdbx_seq_one_letter_code
_entity_poly.pdbx_strand_id
1 'polypeptide(L)'
;MKKYLLGAIIALASTTTLAVTDIGLGTLKGVKVYDFSNDKTIRLYFNNDVQYELAGCNKTAKITYSKHSTDKVDHFLSLALAAYMSGKKVRLTSATNDCEVSLISLQETRF
;
A
#
# COMPACT_ATOMS: atom_id res chain seq x y z
N MET A 1 44.23 -21.78 -11.69
CA MET A 1 43.11 -20.97 -12.22
C MET A 1 41.75 -21.45 -11.68
N LYS A 2 41.57 -21.55 -10.34
CA LYS A 2 40.30 -22.01 -9.72
C LYS A 2 39.86 -21.21 -8.49
N LYS A 3 40.58 -20.13 -8.14
CA LYS A 3 40.28 -19.30 -6.94
C LYS A 3 39.43 -18.06 -7.22
N TYR A 4 39.22 -17.71 -8.49
CA TYR A 4 38.42 -16.55 -8.89
C TYR A 4 36.95 -16.88 -9.17
N LEU A 5 36.56 -18.16 -9.15
CA LEU A 5 35.17 -18.56 -9.43
C LEU A 5 34.24 -18.38 -8.23
N LEU A 6 34.75 -18.44 -6.99
CA LEU A 6 33.91 -18.25 -5.78
C LEU A 6 33.56 -16.79 -5.50
N GLY A 7 34.39 -15.83 -5.94
CA GLY A 7 34.13 -14.40 -5.75
C GLY A 7 33.03 -13.84 -6.66
N ALA A 8 32.78 -14.48 -7.81
CA ALA A 8 31.76 -14.04 -8.77
C ALA A 8 30.33 -14.42 -8.36
N ILE A 9 30.16 -15.45 -7.51
CA ILE A 9 28.83 -15.95 -7.12
C ILE A 9 28.20 -15.08 -6.01
N ILE A 10 29.02 -14.45 -5.15
CA ILE A 10 28.53 -13.61 -4.04
C ILE A 10 28.05 -12.23 -4.53
N ALA A 11 28.51 -11.77 -5.71
CA ALA A 11 28.08 -10.50 -6.28
C ALA A 11 26.69 -10.55 -6.97
N LEU A 12 26.16 -11.73 -7.27
CA LEU A 12 24.84 -11.89 -7.93
C LEU A 12 23.66 -12.05 -6.96
N ALA A 13 23.90 -12.16 -5.65
CA ALA A 13 22.83 -12.34 -4.65
C ALA A 13 22.21 -11.01 -4.18
N SER A 14 22.58 -9.88 -4.78
CA SER A 14 22.09 -8.57 -4.38
C SER A 14 20.91 -8.14 -5.25
N THR A 15 19.77 -7.88 -4.59
CA THR A 15 18.62 -7.06 -5.03
C THR A 15 17.49 -7.70 -5.85
N THR A 16 16.77 -8.67 -5.28
CA THR A 16 15.31 -8.71 -5.48
C THR A 16 14.64 -7.80 -4.45
N THR A 17 14.74 -6.48 -4.61
CA THR A 17 13.84 -5.58 -3.88
C THR A 17 12.44 -5.90 -4.37
N LEU A 18 11.58 -6.44 -3.49
CA LEU A 18 10.16 -6.56 -3.78
C LEU A 18 9.66 -5.15 -4.11
N ALA A 19 9.45 -4.89 -5.40
CA ALA A 19 9.02 -3.58 -5.88
C ALA A 19 7.62 -3.36 -5.31
N VAL A 20 7.51 -2.48 -4.32
CA VAL A 20 6.22 -2.10 -3.75
C VAL A 20 5.48 -1.30 -4.82
N THR A 21 4.28 -1.74 -5.17
CA THR A 21 3.49 -1.12 -6.22
C THR A 21 2.57 -0.06 -5.62
N ASP A 22 2.45 1.09 -6.27
CA ASP A 22 1.48 2.10 -5.86
C ASP A 22 0.08 1.59 -6.19
N ILE A 23 -0.80 1.52 -5.19
CA ILE A 23 -2.24 1.38 -5.41
C ILE A 23 -2.80 2.72 -5.90
N GLY A 24 -2.29 3.82 -5.35
CA GLY A 24 -2.60 5.18 -5.78
C GLY A 24 -2.00 6.25 -4.88
N LEU A 25 -1.89 7.46 -5.42
CA LEU A 25 -1.51 8.69 -4.73
C LEU A 25 -2.55 9.76 -4.99
N GLY A 26 -3.29 10.20 -3.97
CA GLY A 26 -4.33 11.22 -4.13
C GLY A 26 -5.10 11.49 -2.86
N THR A 27 -6.10 12.36 -2.92
CA THR A 27 -7.00 12.59 -1.78
C THR A 27 -8.01 11.46 -1.63
N LEU A 28 -8.42 11.18 -0.39
CA LEU A 28 -9.47 10.20 -0.12
C LEU A 28 -10.86 10.85 -0.25
N LYS A 29 -11.73 10.19 -1.00
CA LYS A 29 -13.17 10.47 -1.08
C LYS A 29 -13.95 9.85 0.08
N GLY A 30 -13.44 8.76 0.66
CA GLY A 30 -14.07 8.13 1.81
C GLY A 30 -13.28 6.96 2.39
N VAL A 31 -13.53 6.71 3.67
CA VAL A 31 -13.00 5.59 4.46
C VAL A 31 -14.20 4.81 5.00
N LYS A 32 -14.32 3.53 4.66
CA LYS A 32 -15.46 2.69 5.08
C LYS A 32 -14.97 1.47 5.83
N VAL A 33 -15.52 1.24 7.01
CA VAL A 33 -15.27 0.05 7.82
C VAL A 33 -16.37 -0.97 7.56
N TYR A 34 -15.98 -2.16 7.13
CA TYR A 34 -16.84 -3.32 6.96
C TYR A 34 -16.49 -4.30 8.08
N ASP A 35 -17.48 -4.61 8.92
CA ASP A 35 -17.35 -5.58 10.02
C ASP A 35 -18.46 -6.64 9.94
N PHE A 36 -18.68 -7.15 8.73
CA PHE A 36 -19.63 -8.22 8.51
C PHE A 36 -18.98 -9.58 8.83
N SER A 37 -19.80 -10.61 9.08
CA SER A 37 -19.30 -11.96 9.40
C SER A 37 -18.39 -12.55 8.32
N ASN A 38 -18.61 -12.18 7.06
CA ASN A 38 -17.86 -12.63 5.89
C ASN A 38 -16.95 -11.56 5.26
N ASP A 39 -16.97 -10.33 5.76
CA ASP A 39 -16.15 -9.22 5.24
C ASP A 39 -15.74 -8.30 6.39
N LYS A 40 -14.51 -8.51 6.87
CA LYS A 40 -13.83 -7.67 7.85
C LYS A 40 -12.71 -6.90 7.13
N THR A 41 -13.07 -5.75 6.56
CA THR A 41 -12.16 -4.93 5.76
C THR A 41 -12.39 -3.44 6.00
N ILE A 42 -11.34 -2.64 5.88
CA ILE A 42 -11.47 -1.19 5.66
C ILE A 42 -11.26 -0.95 4.17
N ARG A 43 -12.15 -0.20 3.54
CA ARG A 43 -12.02 0.21 2.14
C ARG A 43 -11.78 1.71 2.05
N LEU A 44 -10.74 2.08 1.31
CA LEU A 44 -10.32 3.46 1.07
C LEU A 44 -10.62 3.81 -0.38
N TYR A 45 -11.36 4.90 -0.59
CA TYR A 45 -11.76 5.35 -1.92
C TYR A 45 -11.04 6.65 -2.23
N PHE A 46 -10.35 6.72 -3.36
CA PHE A 46 -9.74 7.96 -3.82
C PHE A 46 -10.74 8.87 -4.55
N ASN A 47 -10.45 10.16 -4.56
CA ASN A 47 -11.07 11.13 -5.46
C ASN A 47 -10.51 10.99 -6.90
N ASN A 48 -11.00 11.84 -7.79
CA ASN A 48 -10.57 11.84 -9.19
C ASN A 48 -9.16 12.41 -9.42
N ASP A 49 -8.53 12.99 -8.40
CA ASP A 49 -7.16 13.52 -8.44
C ASP A 49 -6.08 12.44 -8.25
N VAL A 50 -6.48 11.18 -8.09
CA VAL A 50 -5.56 10.05 -7.91
C VAL A 50 -4.60 9.89 -9.09
N GLN A 51 -3.34 9.66 -8.75
CA GLN A 51 -2.24 9.38 -9.66
C GLN A 51 -1.65 8.00 -9.35
N TYR A 52 -0.95 7.40 -10.31
CA TYR A 52 -0.31 6.09 -10.16
C TYR A 52 -1.28 5.01 -9.67
N GLU A 53 -2.52 5.05 -10.18
CA GLU A 53 -3.55 4.07 -9.83
C GLU A 53 -3.13 2.68 -10.33
N LEU A 54 -3.22 1.68 -9.47
CA LEU A 54 -3.04 0.30 -9.86
C LEU A 54 -4.24 -0.19 -10.68
N ALA A 55 -3.97 -0.70 -11.88
CA ALA A 55 -4.99 -1.24 -12.77
C ALA A 55 -5.80 -2.34 -12.07
N GLY A 56 -7.13 -2.28 -12.21
CA GLY A 56 -8.06 -3.23 -11.58
C GLY A 56 -8.51 -2.86 -10.16
N CYS A 57 -7.90 -1.85 -9.54
CA CYS A 57 -8.31 -1.38 -8.21
C CYS A 57 -9.43 -0.34 -8.22
N ASN A 58 -9.74 0.25 -9.38
CA ASN A 58 -10.88 1.17 -9.56
C ASN A 58 -10.95 2.24 -8.47
N LYS A 59 -9.85 2.97 -8.27
CA LYS A 59 -9.66 4.02 -7.26
C LYS A 59 -9.94 3.57 -5.83
N THR A 60 -9.79 2.28 -5.55
CA THR A 60 -10.11 1.68 -4.25
C THR A 60 -8.94 0.87 -3.73
N ALA A 61 -8.62 1.06 -2.45
CA ALA A 61 -7.70 0.21 -1.70
C ALA A 61 -8.45 -0.51 -0.57
N LYS A 62 -7.88 -1.59 -0.08
CA LYS A 62 -8.46 -2.44 0.96
C LYS A 62 -7.41 -2.75 2.03
N ILE A 63 -7.85 -2.78 3.28
CA ILE A 63 -7.11 -3.30 4.43
C ILE A 63 -7.92 -4.45 4.97
N THR A 64 -7.44 -5.68 4.81
CA THR A 64 -8.11 -6.89 5.30
C THR A 64 -7.61 -7.19 6.70
N TYR A 65 -8.51 -7.30 7.69
CA TYR A 65 -8.12 -7.46 9.10
C TYR A 65 -7.27 -8.70 9.33
N SER A 66 -7.58 -9.82 8.66
CA SER A 66 -6.81 -11.06 8.78
C SER A 66 -5.42 -11.04 8.13
N LYS A 67 -5.08 -9.98 7.37
CA LYS A 67 -3.78 -9.83 6.70
C LYS A 67 -2.79 -8.94 7.47
N HIS A 68 -3.23 -8.29 8.55
CA HIS A 68 -2.41 -7.37 9.35
C HIS A 68 -2.63 -7.62 10.84
N SER A 69 -1.70 -7.19 11.70
CA SER A 69 -1.95 -7.15 13.14
C SER A 69 -2.96 -6.06 13.48
N THR A 70 -3.67 -6.20 14.61
CA THR A 70 -4.65 -5.21 15.08
C THR A 70 -4.05 -3.81 15.17
N ASP A 71 -2.88 -3.67 15.79
CA ASP A 71 -2.18 -2.37 15.91
C ASP A 71 -1.91 -1.73 14.53
N LYS A 72 -1.56 -2.55 13.54
CA LYS A 72 -1.28 -2.07 12.18
C LYS A 72 -2.57 -1.64 11.47
N VAL A 73 -3.67 -2.37 11.66
CA VAL A 73 -4.99 -1.97 11.16
C VAL A 73 -5.41 -0.64 11.77
N ASP A 74 -5.24 -0.46 13.08
CA ASP A 74 -5.59 0.77 13.79
C ASP A 74 -4.74 1.96 13.34
N HIS A 75 -3.44 1.75 13.12
CA HIS A 75 -2.55 2.76 12.55
C HIS A 75 -2.96 3.15 11.13
N PHE A 76 -3.29 2.17 10.29
CA PHE A 76 -3.75 2.44 8.93
C PHE A 76 -5.06 3.21 8.91
N LEU A 77 -6.03 2.81 9.73
CA LEU A 77 -7.30 3.50 9.86
C LEU A 77 -7.10 4.94 10.34
N SER A 78 -6.28 5.13 11.38
CA SER A 78 -5.98 6.45 11.94
C SER A 78 -5.37 7.39 10.90
N LEU A 79 -4.38 6.91 10.12
CA LEU A 79 -3.75 7.73 9.10
C LEU A 79 -4.69 8.03 7.92
N ALA A 80 -5.50 7.05 7.51
CA ALA A 80 -6.51 7.25 6.46
C ALA A 80 -7.58 8.27 6.88
N LEU A 81 -8.08 8.20 8.12
CA LEU A 81 -9.03 9.17 8.65
C LEU A 81 -8.41 10.56 8.76
N ALA A 82 -7.18 10.68 9.23
CA ALA A 82 -6.47 11.95 9.28
C ALA A 82 -6.33 12.56 7.86
N ALA A 83 -5.90 11.77 6.88
CA ALA A 83 -5.80 12.20 5.48
C ALA A 83 -7.14 12.68 4.91
N TYR A 84 -8.20 11.90 5.15
CA TYR A 84 -9.56 12.19 4.72
C TYR A 84 -10.07 13.50 5.31
N MET A 85 -9.93 13.68 6.62
CA MET A 85 -10.40 14.89 7.32
C MET A 85 -9.61 16.13 6.94
N SER A 86 -8.30 16.02 6.71
CA SER A 86 -7.46 17.15 6.36
C SER A 86 -7.46 17.48 4.87
N GLY A 87 -8.10 16.66 4.02
CA GLY A 87 -8.03 16.77 2.56
C GLY A 87 -6.60 16.60 2.02
N LYS A 88 -5.72 15.92 2.76
CA LYS A 88 -4.32 15.71 2.35
C LYS A 88 -4.21 14.47 1.46
N LYS A 89 -3.23 14.50 0.56
CA LYS A 89 -2.94 13.34 -0.28
C LYS A 89 -2.32 12.22 0.54
N VAL A 90 -2.72 11.01 0.20
CA VAL A 90 -2.17 9.77 0.74
C VAL A 90 -1.60 8.94 -0.40
N ARG A 91 -0.43 8.34 -0.16
CA ARG A 91 0.13 7.29 -1.01
C ARG A 91 -0.19 5.95 -0.37
N LEU A 92 -0.89 5.09 -1.11
CA LEU A 92 -1.18 3.72 -0.71
C LEU A 92 -0.38 2.80 -1.60
N THR A 93 0.30 1.83 -1.00
CA THR A 93 1.11 0.88 -1.74
C THR A 93 0.80 -0.56 -1.33
N SER A 94 0.99 -1.50 -2.24
CA SER A 94 0.86 -2.93 -1.99
C SER A 94 2.20 -3.64 -2.17
N ALA A 95 2.49 -4.57 -1.26
CA ALA A 95 3.59 -5.51 -1.38
C ALA A 95 3.33 -6.58 -2.46
N THR A 96 2.07 -6.71 -2.89
CA THR A 96 1.63 -7.56 -3.99
C THR A 96 1.02 -6.70 -5.10
N ASN A 97 0.80 -7.25 -6.30
CA ASN A 97 0.14 -6.51 -7.37
C ASN A 97 -1.40 -6.58 -7.21
N ASP A 98 -1.90 -6.20 -6.03
CA ASP A 98 -3.32 -6.20 -5.66
C ASP A 98 -3.68 -4.92 -4.88
N CYS A 99 -4.97 -4.76 -4.57
CA CYS A 99 -5.46 -3.55 -3.89
C CYS A 99 -5.28 -3.58 -2.37
N GLU A 100 -4.46 -4.50 -1.83
CA GLU A 100 -4.25 -4.66 -0.39
C GLU A 100 -3.16 -3.70 0.11
N VAL A 101 -3.53 -2.79 1.00
CA VAL A 101 -2.59 -1.80 1.55
C VAL A 101 -1.54 -2.51 2.39
N SER A 102 -0.29 -2.34 2.00
CA SER A 102 0.90 -2.79 2.74
C SER A 102 1.62 -1.63 3.42
N LEU A 103 1.46 -0.42 2.89
CA LEU A 103 1.92 0.84 3.47
C LEU A 103 1.00 2.00 3.09
N ILE A 104 0.85 2.93 4.03
CA ILE A 104 0.10 4.18 3.90
C ILE A 104 0.99 5.33 4.36
N SER A 105 1.07 6.39 3.57
CA SER A 105 1.83 7.61 3.93
C SER A 105 1.09 8.88 3.52
N LEU A 106 1.15 9.90 4.36
CA LEU A 106 0.76 11.26 3.98
C LEU A 106 1.87 11.86 3.11
N GLN A 107 1.55 12.14 1.85
CA GLN A 107 2.57 12.49 0.87
C GLN A 107 1.93 13.31 -0.26
N GLU A 108 2.50 14.47 -0.58
CA GLU A 108 1.99 15.34 -1.64
C GLU A 108 2.51 14.95 -3.04
N THR A 109 3.72 14.35 -3.09
CA THR A 109 4.44 13.98 -4.33
C THR A 109 5.16 12.64 -4.17
N ARG A 110 5.23 11.81 -5.21
CA ARG A 110 5.96 10.53 -5.21
C ARG A 110 7.48 10.77 -5.19
N PHE A 111 8.19 10.07 -4.30
CA PHE A 111 9.65 9.99 -4.25
C PHE A 111 10.07 8.53 -4.41
#